data_AF-A0A6N6S428-F1
#
_entry.id   AF-A0A6N6S428-F1
#
_cell.length_a   1.000
_cell.length_b   1.000
_cell.length_c   1.000
_cell.angle_alpha   90.00
_cell.angle_beta   90.00
_cell.angle_gamma   90.00
#
_symmetry.space_group_name_H-M   'P 1'
#
loop_
_entity.id
_entity.type
_entity.pdbx_description
1 polymer ?
#
loop_
_entity_poly.entity_id
_entity_poly.type
_entity_poly.pdbx_seq_one_letter_code
_entity_poly.pdbx_strand_id
1 'polypeptide(L)'
;MIDGCRDSKHNDILVYIFQGEVRYLFYALNLLSPRIKSLAGEQAVPIINKSEFEETLIPLPPTKAEQIAIATALSYADEFISSLEKLIAKKRNIKLGAIQQLLTGKKRLPGFSGKWEVMELGKFSLF
;
A
#
# COMPACT_ATOMS: atom_id res chain seq x y z
N MET A 1 -2.36 25.21 50.12
CA MET A 1 -2.48 26.54 49.52
C MET A 1 -1.41 26.66 48.46
N ILE A 2 -1.85 26.91 47.22
CA ILE A 2 -1.14 27.46 46.05
C ILE A 2 0.04 26.63 45.53
N ASP A 3 -0.18 25.68 44.61
CA ASP A 3 -0.35 25.80 43.14
C ASP A 3 0.94 26.03 42.35
N GLY A 4 1.02 25.28 41.24
CA GLY A 4 1.67 25.77 40.02
C GLY A 4 3.11 25.32 39.80
N CYS A 5 3.33 24.28 39.00
CA CYS A 5 3.56 24.50 37.57
C CYS A 5 3.66 23.14 36.86
N ARG A 6 2.62 22.84 36.08
CA ARG A 6 2.66 21.85 35.01
C ARG A 6 3.57 22.44 33.92
N ASP A 7 4.87 22.18 33.99
CA ASP A 7 5.82 22.60 32.96
C ASP A 7 5.64 21.75 31.70
N SER A 8 4.63 22.14 30.94
CA SER A 8 4.33 21.71 29.59
C SER A 8 5.29 22.39 28.59
N LYS A 9 6.61 22.22 28.79
CA LYS A 9 7.66 22.79 27.91
C LYS A 9 8.64 21.77 27.32
N HIS A 10 8.45 20.47 27.58
CA HIS A 10 9.40 19.45 27.11
C HIS A 10 9.11 18.83 25.74
N ASN A 11 8.05 19.26 25.04
CA ASN A 11 7.71 18.68 23.73
C ASN A 11 8.06 19.56 22.52
N ASP A 12 8.48 20.83 22.74
CA ASP A 12 8.81 21.75 21.65
C ASP A 12 10.28 21.67 21.20
N ILE A 13 11.15 20.95 21.93
CA ILE A 13 12.59 20.84 21.60
C ILE A 13 12.89 19.63 20.71
N LEU A 14 12.06 18.58 20.73
CA LEU A 14 12.35 17.33 20.00
C LEU A 14 12.04 17.38 18.50
N VAL A 15 11.39 18.44 18.00
CA VAL A 15 11.08 18.59 16.57
C VAL A 15 12.34 18.99 15.74
N TYR A 16 13.46 19.32 16.38
CA TYR A 16 14.62 19.93 15.71
C TYR A 16 15.83 19.02 15.40
N ILE A 17 15.81 17.70 15.57
CA ILE A 17 17.04 16.89 15.41
C ILE A 17 16.86 15.58 14.59
N PHE A 18 16.18 15.65 13.44
CA PHE A 18 16.37 14.65 12.39
C PHE A 18 16.85 15.32 11.10
N GLN A 19 18.16 15.32 10.88
CA GLN A 19 18.80 15.83 9.64
C GLN A 19 18.75 14.79 8.49
N GLY A 20 18.08 13.64 8.71
CA GLY A 20 17.97 12.55 7.74
C GLY A 20 16.87 12.75 6.70
N GLU A 21 16.86 11.90 5.69
CA GLU A 21 15.84 11.90 4.64
C GLU A 21 14.51 11.33 5.17
N VAL A 22 13.44 12.12 5.12
CA VAL A 22 12.12 11.74 5.70
C VAL A 22 11.55 10.48 5.06
N ARG A 23 11.73 10.30 3.74
CA ARG A 23 11.29 9.08 3.03
C ARG A 23 12.04 7.84 3.50
N TYR A 24 13.33 7.97 3.79
CA TYR A 24 14.09 6.86 4.37
C TYR A 24 13.52 6.47 5.73
N LEU A 25 13.20 7.46 6.58
CA LEU A 25 12.59 7.21 7.88
C LEU A 25 11.27 6.45 7.76
N PHE A 26 10.41 6.82 6.80
CA PHE A 26 9.17 6.08 6.52
C PHE A 26 9.45 4.60 6.21
N TYR A 27 10.38 4.31 5.30
CA TYR A 27 10.72 2.93 4.95
C TYR A 27 11.38 2.16 6.10
N ALA A 28 12.26 2.80 6.86
CA ALA A 28 12.92 2.20 8.02
C ALA A 28 11.91 1.88 9.15
N LEU A 29 10.96 2.77 9.42
CA LEU A 29 9.88 2.52 10.37
C LEU A 29 8.94 1.42 9.91
N ASN A 30 8.61 1.37 8.62
CA ASN A 30 7.81 0.26 8.06
C ASN A 30 8.50 -1.09 8.24
N LEU A 31 9.82 -1.15 8.01
CA LEU A 31 10.62 -2.35 8.24
C LEU A 31 10.56 -2.80 9.70
N LEU A 32 10.63 -1.86 10.64
CA LEU A 32 10.57 -2.13 12.08
C LEU A 32 9.14 -2.32 12.60
N SER A 33 8.11 -2.04 11.81
CA SER A 33 6.72 -2.08 12.25
C SER A 33 6.29 -3.40 12.92
N PRO A 34 6.74 -4.60 12.50
CA PRO A 34 6.38 -5.82 13.21
C PRO A 34 7.00 -5.89 14.61
N ARG A 35 8.25 -5.42 14.76
CA ARG A 35 8.95 -5.36 16.05
C ARG A 35 8.33 -4.31 16.96
N ILE A 36 8.01 -3.13 16.43
CA ILE A 36 7.33 -2.07 17.20
C ILE A 36 5.96 -2.57 17.69
N LYS A 37 5.22 -3.31 16.84
CA LYS A 37 3.95 -3.93 17.23
C LYS A 37 4.11 -5.01 18.30
N SER A 38 5.21 -5.78 18.31
CA SER A 38 5.45 -6.77 19.36
C SER A 38 5.80 -6.17 20.72
N LEU A 39 6.20 -4.90 20.77
CA LEU A 39 6.43 -4.19 22.02
C LEU A 39 5.13 -3.66 22.64
N ALA A 40 4.05 -3.57 21.86
CA ALA A 40 2.77 -3.12 22.37
C ALA A 40 2.18 -4.15 23.34
N GLY A 41 1.58 -3.66 24.44
CA GLY A 41 0.96 -4.54 25.42
C GLY A 41 -0.23 -5.33 24.86
N GLU A 42 -0.56 -6.45 25.51
CA GLU A 42 -1.73 -7.29 25.21
C GLU A 42 -3.06 -6.59 25.59
N GLN A 43 -3.40 -5.54 24.85
CA GLN A 43 -4.67 -4.82 24.99
C GLN A 43 -5.48 -4.95 23.70
N ALA A 44 -6.80 -4.73 23.78
CA ALA A 44 -7.69 -4.74 22.62
C ALA A 44 -7.27 -3.73 21.53
N VAL A 45 -6.57 -2.68 21.93
CA VAL A 45 -5.82 -1.80 21.04
C VAL A 45 -4.35 -1.89 21.43
N PRO A 46 -3.45 -2.40 20.55
CA PRO A 46 -2.03 -2.45 20.85
C PRO A 46 -1.48 -1.03 20.95
N ILE A 47 -1.04 -0.64 22.15
CA ILE A 47 -0.44 0.66 22.45
C ILE A 47 0.99 0.40 22.94
N ILE A 48 1.95 1.07 22.32
CA ILE A 48 3.35 1.13 22.78
C ILE A 48 3.52 2.35 23.69
N ASN A 49 4.26 2.20 24.79
CA ASN A 49 4.54 3.35 25.64
C ASN A 49 5.64 4.23 25.01
N LYS A 50 5.68 5.51 25.40
CA LYS A 50 6.63 6.49 24.82
C LYS A 50 8.09 6.06 25.02
N SER A 51 8.43 5.53 26.19
CA SER A 51 9.79 5.07 26.53
C SER A 51 10.26 3.91 25.66
N GLU A 52 9.43 2.90 25.44
CA GLU A 52 9.72 1.75 24.56
C GLU A 52 9.90 2.18 23.11
N PHE A 53 9.12 3.16 22.67
CA PHE A 53 9.27 3.73 21.34
C PHE A 53 10.59 4.52 21.21
N GLU A 54 10.96 5.31 22.22
CA GLU A 54 12.23 6.06 22.26
C GLU A 54 13.47 5.15 22.29
N GLU A 55 13.35 3.96 22.87
CA GLU A 55 14.41 2.94 22.88
C GLU A 55 14.54 2.17 21.54
N THR A 56 13.61 2.37 20.61
CA THR A 56 13.66 1.68 19.30
C THR A 56 14.78 2.24 18.44
N LEU A 57 15.82 1.41 18.23
CA LEU A 57 16.95 1.75 17.36
C LEU A 57 16.56 1.66 15.88
N ILE A 58 16.72 2.77 15.17
CA ILE A 58 16.51 2.86 13.72
C ILE A 58 17.87 2.75 13.02
N PRO A 59 18.06 1.81 12.07
CA PRO A 59 19.28 1.77 11.28
C PRO A 59 19.36 3.06 10.45
N LEU A 60 20.42 3.84 10.63
CA LEU A 60 20.61 5.10 9.92
C LEU A 60 21.90 5.04 9.10
N PRO A 61 21.82 5.03 7.76
CA PRO A 61 22.97 5.10 6.89
C PRO A 61 23.77 6.37 7.15
N PRO A 62 25.11 6.31 7.10
CA PRO A 62 25.99 7.40 7.52
C PRO A 62 25.87 8.65 6.65
N THR A 63 25.41 8.51 5.39
CA THR A 63 25.29 9.65 4.47
C THR A 63 23.86 9.90 4.04
N LYS A 64 23.51 11.18 3.87
CA LYS A 64 22.20 11.57 3.31
C LYS A 64 22.01 11.08 1.88
N ALA A 65 23.08 11.04 1.09
CA ALA A 65 23.06 10.50 -0.27
C ALA A 65 22.62 9.04 -0.29
N GLU A 66 23.14 8.22 0.62
CA GLU A 66 22.74 6.82 0.75
C GLU A 66 21.28 6.67 1.21
N GLN A 67 20.84 7.47 2.17
CA GLN A 67 19.44 7.49 2.61
C GLN A 67 18.49 7.83 1.44
N ILE A 68 18.85 8.84 0.63
CA ILE A 68 18.09 9.23 -0.56
C ILE A 68 18.09 8.11 -1.61
N ALA A 69 19.23 7.45 -1.85
CA ALA A 69 19.33 6.37 -2.82
C ALA A 69 18.42 5.18 -2.44
N ILE A 70 18.47 4.77 -1.17
CA ILE A 70 17.62 3.70 -0.64
C ILE A 70 16.14 4.09 -0.75
N ALA A 71 15.77 5.28 -0.24
CA ALA A 71 14.40 5.75 -0.26
C ALA A 71 13.83 5.88 -1.68
N THR A 72 14.64 6.37 -2.62
CA THR A 72 14.28 6.50 -4.03
C THR A 72 14.04 5.14 -4.68
N ALA A 73 14.93 4.16 -4.43
CA ALA A 73 14.76 2.82 -4.96
C ALA A 73 13.47 2.15 -4.46
N LEU A 74 13.16 2.29 -3.18
CA LEU A 74 11.94 1.77 -2.58
C LEU A 74 10.68 2.48 -3.10
N SER A 75 10.72 3.81 -3.25
CA SER A 75 9.58 4.55 -3.81
C SER A 75 9.30 4.19 -5.26
N TYR A 76 10.34 3.95 -6.05
CA TYR A 76 10.14 3.47 -7.43
C TYR A 76 9.51 2.08 -7.47
N ALA A 77 9.86 1.18 -6.54
CA ALA A 77 9.22 -0.12 -6.44
C ALA A 77 7.72 0.02 -6.11
N ASP A 78 7.37 0.88 -5.14
CA ASP A 78 5.97 1.13 -4.77
C ASP A 78 5.16 1.75 -5.93
N GLU A 79 5.73 2.74 -6.63
CA GLU A 79 5.12 3.37 -7.80
C GLU A 79 4.92 2.36 -8.94
N PHE A 80 5.88 1.45 -9.12
CA PHE A 80 5.80 0.40 -10.14
C PHE A 80 4.70 -0.61 -9.80
N ILE A 81 4.61 -1.06 -8.55
CA ILE A 81 3.53 -1.94 -8.08
C ILE A 81 2.17 -1.27 -8.29
N SER A 82 2.01 -0.02 -7.85
CA SER A 82 0.76 0.74 -8.03
C SER A 82 0.36 0.86 -9.50
N SER A 83 1.34 1.07 -10.38
CA SER A 83 1.13 1.16 -11.83
C SER A 83 0.66 -0.18 -12.42
N LEU A 84 1.25 -1.29 -11.97
CA LEU A 84 0.83 -2.63 -12.39
C LEU A 84 -0.59 -2.97 -11.91
N GLU A 85 -0.94 -2.64 -10.67
CA GLU A 85 -2.29 -2.84 -10.13
C GLU A 85 -3.35 -2.08 -10.95
N LYS A 86 -3.07 -0.81 -11.27
CA LYS A 86 -3.93 0.01 -12.14
C LYS A 86 -4.09 -0.63 -13.53
N LEU A 87 -3.00 -1.15 -14.10
CA LEU A 87 -3.04 -1.82 -15.40
C LEU A 87 -3.85 -3.11 -15.36
N ILE A 88 -3.71 -3.92 -14.30
CA ILE A 88 -4.50 -5.14 -14.09
C ILE A 88 -5.99 -4.80 -13.98
N ALA A 89 -6.34 -3.81 -13.16
CA ALA A 89 -7.72 -3.35 -13.00
C ALA A 89 -8.31 -2.89 -14.34
N LYS A 90 -7.57 -2.09 -15.11
CA LYS A 90 -7.98 -1.63 -16.44
C LYS A 90 -8.20 -2.80 -17.40
N LYS A 91 -7.27 -3.76 -17.45
CA LYS A 91 -7.39 -4.96 -18.31
C LYS A 91 -8.61 -5.81 -17.93
N ARG A 92 -8.90 -5.99 -16.63
CA ARG A 92 -10.10 -6.69 -16.15
C ARG A 92 -11.38 -5.99 -16.60
N ASN A 93 -11.45 -4.67 -16.46
CA ASN A 93 -12.62 -3.90 -16.89
C ASN A 93 -12.85 -3.97 -18.40
N ILE A 94 -11.78 -3.88 -19.20
CA ILE A 94 -11.86 -4.03 -20.66
C ILE A 94 -12.34 -5.44 -21.02
N LYS A 95 -11.81 -6.49 -20.36
CA LYS A 95 -12.25 -7.88 -20.59
C LYS A 95 -13.74 -8.04 -20.31
N LEU A 96 -14.22 -7.56 -19.16
CA LEU A 96 -15.64 -7.63 -18.78
C LEU A 96 -16.52 -6.87 -19.77
N GLY A 97 -16.12 -5.64 -20.14
CA GLY A 97 -16.83 -4.86 -21.14
C GLY A 97 -16.88 -5.55 -22.50
N ALA A 98 -15.77 -6.13 -22.96
CA ALA A 98 -15.70 -6.86 -24.21
C ALA A 98 -16.61 -8.10 -24.19
N ILE A 99 -16.57 -8.91 -23.12
CA ILE A 99 -17.46 -10.06 -22.94
C ILE A 99 -18.92 -9.62 -23.02
N GLN A 100 -19.29 -8.55 -22.32
CA GLN A 100 -20.67 -8.04 -22.34
C GLN A 100 -21.09 -7.66 -23.76
N GLN A 101 -20.26 -6.92 -24.50
CA GLN A 101 -20.58 -6.48 -25.87
C GLN A 101 -20.67 -7.66 -26.85
N LEU A 102 -19.82 -8.68 -26.68
CA LEU A 102 -19.79 -9.87 -27.53
C LEU A 102 -20.96 -10.82 -27.24
N LEU A 103 -21.23 -11.12 -25.97
CA LEU A 103 -22.29 -12.05 -25.57
C LEU A 103 -23.70 -11.46 -25.74
N THR A 104 -23.87 -10.15 -25.54
CA THR A 104 -25.16 -9.48 -25.88
C THR A 104 -25.29 -9.15 -27.37
N GLY A 105 -24.18 -9.22 -28.09
CA GLY A 105 -24.20 -8.98 -29.53
C GLY A 105 -24.28 -7.58 -30.03
N LYS A 106 -24.08 -6.62 -29.14
CA LYS A 106 -23.82 -5.23 -29.49
C LYS A 106 -22.59 -5.08 -30.39
N LYS A 107 -21.60 -5.97 -30.25
CA LYS A 107 -20.42 -6.05 -31.12
C LYS A 107 -20.15 -7.48 -31.56
N ARG A 108 -19.69 -7.67 -32.80
CA ARG A 108 -19.29 -8.96 -33.38
C ARG A 108 -17.83 -8.94 -33.81
N LEU A 109 -17.22 -10.12 -33.85
CA LEU A 109 -15.90 -10.29 -34.46
C LEU A 109 -16.04 -10.40 -35.98
N PRO A 110 -15.03 -9.98 -36.76
CA PRO A 110 -15.00 -10.22 -38.20
C PRO A 110 -15.20 -11.71 -38.51
N GLY A 111 -16.04 -12.02 -39.50
CA GLY A 111 -16.41 -13.40 -39.84
C GLY A 111 -17.59 -13.98 -39.05
N PHE A 112 -18.07 -13.32 -38.00
CA PHE A 112 -19.21 -13.76 -37.17
C PHE A 112 -20.42 -12.82 -37.33
N SER A 113 -20.87 -12.60 -38.58
CA SER A 113 -21.98 -11.71 -38.95
C SER A 113 -23.33 -12.42 -39.10
N GLY A 114 -23.40 -13.74 -38.88
CA GLY A 114 -24.62 -14.53 -38.93
C GLY A 114 -25.67 -14.09 -37.89
N LYS A 115 -26.95 -14.42 -38.15
CA LYS A 115 -28.02 -14.21 -37.19
C LYS A 115 -27.82 -15.12 -35.97
N TRP A 116 -28.22 -14.64 -34.81
CA TRP A 116 -28.18 -15.45 -33.59
C TRP A 116 -29.37 -16.39 -33.58
N GLU A 117 -29.09 -17.66 -33.40
CA GLU A 117 -30.09 -18.72 -33.29
C GLU A 117 -30.05 -19.27 -31.87
N VAL A 118 -31.24 -19.41 -31.27
CA VAL A 118 -31.37 -20.02 -29.95
C VAL A 118 -31.33 -21.53 -30.15
N MET A 119 -30.37 -22.19 -29.48
CA MET A 119 -30.25 -23.64 -29.51
C MET A 119 -30.15 -24.20 -28.10
N GLU A 120 -30.74 -25.38 -27.90
CA GLU A 120 -30.60 -26.13 -26.67
C GLU A 120 -29.19 -26.71 -26.57
N LEU A 121 -28.53 -26.49 -25.44
CA LEU A 121 -27.20 -27.01 -25.15
C LEU A 121 -27.12 -28.54 -25.31
N GLY A 122 -28.20 -29.25 -24.97
CA GLY A 122 -28.29 -30.72 -25.09
C GLY A 122 -28.13 -31.26 -26.52
N LYS A 123 -28.30 -30.41 -27.55
CA LYS A 123 -28.06 -30.82 -28.95
C LYS A 123 -26.57 -30.92 -29.31
N PHE A 124 -25.69 -30.35 -28.48
CA PHE A 124 -24.24 -30.31 -28.69
C PHE A 124 -23.45 -31.00 -27.56
N SER A 125 -24.08 -31.36 -26.45
CA SER A 125 -23.44 -32.18 -25.41
C SER A 125 -23.57 -33.66 -25.75
N LEU A 126 -22.44 -34.36 -25.82
CA LEU A 126 -22.37 -35.83 -25.87
C LEU A 126 -22.41 -36.46 -24.46
N PHE A 127 -22.93 -35.73 -23.48
CA PHE A 127 -23.07 -36.18 -22.09
C PHE A 127 -24.52 -36.09 -21.66
#